data_AF-A0A1L9VIF9-F1
#
_entry.id   AF-A0A1L9VIF9-F1
#
_cell.length_a   1.000
_cell.length_b   1.000
_cell.length_c   1.000
_cell.angle_alpha   90.00
_cell.angle_beta   90.00
_cell.angle_gamma   90.00
#
_symmetry.space_group_name_H-M   'P 1'
#
loop_
_entity.id
_entity.type
_entity.pdbx_description
1 polymer ?
#
loop_
_entity_poly.entity_id
_entity_poly.type
_entity_poly.pdbx_seq_one_letter_code
_entity_poly.pdbx_strand_id
1 'polypeptide(L)'
;MAFSDSRSWGVSLGLRIPALFFNIFSIVCFSYAFPDGMLIWIILFSIVALWSLIDLILLFDYRDLHPGIDLGLDLLSWLILGIMGLIAIGFYFNTTGTAGFDLPDYLLIVLRVGAILAPIAAVFHLVLFVRACIHMHQRRREGKKLNYKISEDNRI
;
A
#
# COMPACT_ATOMS: atom_id res chain seq x y z
N MET A 1 -26.49 -9.82 -4.60
CA MET A 1 -25.54 -9.60 -5.73
C MET A 1 -24.31 -10.41 -5.37
N ALA A 2 -24.03 -11.55 -6.01
CA ALA A 2 -23.08 -12.54 -5.45
C ALA A 2 -22.16 -13.23 -6.48
N PHE A 3 -22.09 -12.75 -7.72
CA PHE A 3 -21.28 -13.38 -8.77
C PHE A 3 -20.03 -12.60 -9.20
N SER A 4 -19.75 -11.44 -8.58
CA SER A 4 -18.54 -10.63 -8.87
C SER A 4 -17.44 -10.75 -7.82
N ASP A 5 -17.68 -11.41 -6.68
CA ASP A 5 -16.79 -11.30 -5.51
C ASP A 5 -15.58 -12.25 -5.52
N SER A 6 -15.70 -13.46 -6.06
CA SER A 6 -14.58 -14.41 -6.00
C SER A 6 -13.38 -13.99 -6.86
N ARG A 7 -13.65 -13.43 -8.05
CA ARG A 7 -12.60 -12.96 -8.98
C ARG A 7 -11.97 -11.66 -8.50
N SER A 8 -12.75 -10.75 -7.91
CA SER A 8 -12.21 -9.49 -7.37
C SER A 8 -11.36 -9.74 -6.11
N TRP A 9 -11.79 -10.68 -5.27
CA TRP A 9 -11.10 -11.14 -4.06
C TRP A 9 -9.74 -11.76 -4.38
N GLY A 10 -9.67 -12.72 -5.31
CA GLY A 10 -8.42 -13.37 -5.69
C GLY A 10 -7.38 -12.40 -6.25
N VAL A 11 -7.80 -11.38 -7.02
CA VAL A 11 -6.87 -10.36 -7.53
C VAL A 11 -6.45 -9.39 -6.42
N SER A 12 -7.31 -9.08 -5.44
CA SER A 12 -6.92 -8.28 -4.27
C SER A 12 -5.84 -8.99 -3.46
N LEU A 13 -6.06 -10.27 -3.18
CA LEU A 13 -5.12 -11.13 -2.45
C LEU A 13 -3.79 -11.27 -3.21
N GLY A 14 -3.86 -11.49 -4.53
CA GLY A 14 -2.69 -11.57 -5.41
C GLY A 14 -1.87 -10.27 -5.51
N LEU A 15 -2.46 -9.11 -5.22
CA LEU A 15 -1.74 -7.82 -5.18
C LEU A 15 -1.20 -7.50 -3.77
N ARG A 16 -1.90 -7.91 -2.71
CA ARG A 16 -1.50 -7.65 -1.31
C ARG A 16 -0.29 -8.48 -0.87
N ILE A 17 -0.20 -9.75 -1.30
CA ILE A 17 0.95 -10.62 -0.97
C ILE A 17 2.29 -10.02 -1.47
N PRO A 18 2.45 -9.67 -2.77
CA PRO A 18 3.70 -9.08 -3.23
C PRO A 18 3.94 -7.70 -2.63
N ALA A 19 2.90 -6.89 -2.39
CA ALA A 19 3.05 -5.59 -1.71
C ALA A 19 3.67 -5.75 -0.31
N LEU A 20 3.11 -6.67 0.50
CA LEU A 20 3.62 -6.97 1.83
C LEU A 20 5.05 -7.52 1.78
N PHE A 21 5.32 -8.43 0.84
CA PHE A 21 6.64 -9.01 0.65
C PHE A 21 7.69 -7.94 0.33
N PHE A 22 7.41 -7.05 -0.63
CA PHE A 22 8.33 -5.97 -0.98
C PHE A 22 8.51 -4.97 0.14
N ASN A 23 7.45 -4.67 0.90
CA ASN A 23 7.55 -3.80 2.06
C ASN A 23 8.43 -4.42 3.16
N ILE A 24 8.21 -5.67 3.54
CA ILE A 24 9.05 -6.37 4.53
C ILE A 24 10.51 -6.43 4.07
N PHE A 25 10.76 -6.77 2.81
CA PHE A 25 12.11 -6.83 2.28
C PHE A 25 12.78 -5.44 2.31
N SER A 26 12.01 -4.39 2.01
CA SER A 26 12.47 -3.02 2.12
C SER A 26 12.85 -2.66 3.57
N ILE A 27 12.04 -3.05 4.57
CA ILE A 27 12.34 -2.85 5.99
C ILE A 27 13.65 -3.52 6.36
N VAL A 28 13.85 -4.78 5.96
CA VAL A 28 15.08 -5.53 6.24
C VAL A 28 16.29 -4.83 5.61
N CYS A 29 16.16 -4.36 4.38
CA CYS A 29 17.23 -3.62 3.69
C CYS A 29 17.58 -2.32 4.42
N PHE A 30 16.60 -1.50 4.81
CA PHE A 30 16.84 -0.26 5.54
C PHE A 30 17.41 -0.50 6.94
N SER A 31 16.89 -1.50 7.66
CA SER A 31 17.37 -1.85 9.00
C SER A 31 18.80 -2.39 8.98
N TYR A 32 19.19 -3.10 7.93
CA TYR A 32 20.56 -3.63 7.79
C TYR A 32 21.54 -2.54 7.35
N ALA A 33 21.13 -1.68 6.41
CA ALA A 33 21.99 -0.65 5.86
C ALA A 33 22.24 0.52 6.82
N PHE A 34 21.26 0.89 7.64
CA PHE A 34 21.35 2.11 8.45
C PHE A 34 20.53 2.03 9.76
N PRO A 35 20.98 1.23 10.75
CA PRO A 35 20.22 0.95 11.96
C PRO A 35 19.94 2.20 12.81
N ASP A 36 20.90 3.13 12.92
CA ASP A 36 20.81 4.24 13.88
C ASP A 36 20.14 5.50 13.30
N GLY A 37 20.24 5.73 11.99
CA GLY A 37 19.80 7.01 11.40
C GLY A 37 18.47 6.98 10.65
N MET A 38 17.82 5.81 10.50
CA MET A 38 16.53 5.68 9.80
C MET A 38 15.41 5.10 10.69
N LEU A 39 15.48 5.28 12.00
CA LEU A 39 14.46 4.79 12.95
C LEU A 39 13.02 5.21 12.58
N ILE A 40 12.81 6.48 12.22
CA ILE A 40 11.49 6.98 11.80
C ILE A 40 10.96 6.21 10.58
N TRP A 41 11.84 5.84 9.65
CA TRP A 41 11.46 5.14 8.43
C TRP A 41 11.05 3.70 8.75
N ILE A 42 11.85 3.03 9.57
CA ILE A 42 11.58 1.66 10.02
C ILE A 42 10.24 1.60 10.75
N ILE A 43 9.95 2.56 11.64
CA ILE A 43 8.68 2.64 12.36
C ILE A 43 7.52 2.81 11.39
N LEU A 44 7.59 3.78 10.47
CA LEU A 44 6.53 4.04 9.50
C LEU A 44 6.29 2.84 8.58
N PHE A 45 7.34 2.20 8.09
CA PHE A 45 7.21 1.04 7.22
C PHE A 45 6.66 -0.17 7.98
N SER A 46 7.05 -0.33 9.25
CA SER A 46 6.50 -1.38 10.12
C SER A 46 5.02 -1.19 10.37
N ILE A 47 4.56 0.05 10.60
CA ILE A 47 3.12 0.36 10.75
C ILE A 47 2.37 -0.03 9.46
N VAL A 48 2.91 0.32 8.28
CA VAL A 48 2.31 -0.05 6.99
C VAL A 48 2.31 -1.56 6.78
N ALA A 49 3.40 -2.26 7.15
CA ALA A 49 3.50 -3.71 7.05
C ALA A 49 2.50 -4.42 7.98
N LEU A 50 2.37 -3.95 9.21
CA LEU A 50 1.38 -4.46 10.18
C LEU A 50 -0.03 -4.27 9.65
N TRP A 51 -0.34 -3.11 9.09
CA TRP A 51 -1.65 -2.87 8.50
C TRP A 51 -1.93 -3.78 7.31
N SER A 52 -0.98 -3.88 6.38
CA SER A 52 -1.09 -4.77 5.21
C SER A 52 -1.25 -6.25 5.63
N LEU A 53 -0.61 -6.67 6.73
CA LEU A 53 -0.80 -7.99 7.32
C LEU A 53 -2.18 -8.17 7.94
N ILE A 54 -2.68 -7.19 8.69
CA ILE A 54 -4.02 -7.20 9.29
C ILE A 54 -5.07 -7.33 8.20
N ASP A 55 -4.98 -6.53 7.13
CA ASP A 55 -5.90 -6.62 6.00
C ASP A 55 -5.82 -7.97 5.30
N LEU A 56 -4.62 -8.53 5.14
CA LEU A 56 -4.45 -9.86 4.56
C LEU A 56 -5.15 -10.93 5.41
N ILE A 57 -5.01 -10.87 6.74
CA ILE A 57 -5.68 -11.78 7.68
C ILE A 57 -7.20 -11.61 7.63
N LEU A 58 -7.70 -10.37 7.61
CA LEU A 58 -9.14 -10.09 7.55
C LEU A 58 -9.75 -10.54 6.22
N LEU A 59 -8.99 -10.42 5.13
CA LEU A 59 -9.38 -10.93 3.81
C LEU A 59 -9.48 -12.46 3.78
N PHE A 60 -8.68 -13.16 4.59
CA PHE A 60 -8.78 -14.61 4.79
C PHE A 60 -9.96 -15.02 5.68
N ASP A 61 -10.33 -14.21 6.67
CA ASP A 61 -11.44 -14.49 7.60
C ASP A 61 -12.82 -14.11 7.04
N TYR A 62 -12.91 -13.68 5.78
CA TYR A 62 -14.14 -13.22 5.11
C TYR A 62 -14.92 -12.16 5.90
N ARG A 63 -14.25 -11.39 6.77
CA ARG A 63 -14.91 -10.33 7.55
C ARG A 63 -15.04 -9.07 6.71
N ASP A 64 -16.27 -8.60 6.56
CA ASP A 64 -16.56 -7.33 5.90
C ASP A 64 -16.08 -6.17 6.78
N LEU A 65 -14.93 -5.57 6.43
CA LEU A 65 -14.57 -4.25 6.96
C LEU A 65 -15.37 -3.15 6.28
N HIS A 66 -15.55 -2.06 7.02
CA HIS A 66 -16.15 -0.87 6.46
C HIS A 66 -15.29 -0.36 5.29
N PRO A 67 -15.86 -0.23 4.07
CA PRO A 67 -15.08 -0.05 2.85
C PRO A 67 -14.36 1.32 2.78
N GLY A 68 -14.73 2.25 3.66
CA GLY A 68 -14.03 3.54 3.79
C GLY A 68 -12.69 3.45 4.51
N ILE A 69 -12.51 2.49 5.44
CA ILE A 69 -11.29 2.36 6.24
C ILE A 69 -10.16 1.77 5.39
N ASP A 70 -10.45 0.68 4.69
CA ASP A 70 -9.52 0.01 3.76
C ASP A 70 -9.00 0.99 2.69
N LEU A 71 -9.90 1.81 2.13
CA LEU A 71 -9.55 2.84 1.14
C LEU A 71 -8.54 3.86 1.68
N GLY A 72 -8.79 4.39 2.89
CA GLY A 72 -7.93 5.41 3.47
C GLY A 72 -6.54 4.87 3.80
N LEU A 73 -6.46 3.60 4.19
CA LEU A 73 -5.22 2.98 4.62
C LEU A 73 -4.36 2.50 3.44
N ASP A 74 -4.96 2.07 2.33
CA ASP A 74 -4.22 1.84 1.09
C ASP A 74 -3.64 3.15 0.52
N LEU A 75 -4.39 4.25 0.60
CA LEU A 75 -3.87 5.57 0.21
C LEU A 75 -2.72 6.04 1.12
N LEU A 76 -2.88 5.88 2.44
CA LEU A 76 -1.85 6.22 3.41
C LEU A 76 -0.59 5.38 3.22
N SER A 77 -0.75 4.07 2.97
CA SER A 77 0.36 3.13 2.71
C SER A 77 1.11 3.50 1.44
N TRP A 78 0.39 3.83 0.36
CA TRP A 78 0.98 4.36 -0.86
C TRP A 78 1.78 5.64 -0.60
N LEU A 79 1.22 6.57 0.17
CA LEU A 79 1.85 7.87 0.44
C LEU A 79 3.12 7.71 1.28
N ILE A 80 3.09 6.90 2.34
CA ILE A 80 4.24 6.62 3.19
C ILE A 80 5.34 5.92 2.38
N LEU A 81 5.02 4.79 1.74
CA LEU A 81 6.04 4.02 1.01
C LEU A 81 6.56 4.77 -0.22
N GLY A 82 5.69 5.49 -0.92
CA GLY A 82 6.02 6.24 -2.12
C GLY A 82 6.89 7.46 -1.82
N ILE A 83 6.45 8.35 -0.92
CA ILE A 83 7.21 9.56 -0.60
C ILE A 83 8.55 9.20 0.04
N MET A 84 8.54 8.31 1.03
CA MET A 84 9.77 7.93 1.72
C MET A 84 10.71 7.18 0.76
N GLY A 85 10.21 6.24 -0.05
CA GLY A 85 11.00 5.57 -1.07
C GLY A 85 11.69 6.55 -2.03
N LEU A 86 10.95 7.55 -2.53
CA LEU A 86 11.51 8.60 -3.39
C LEU A 86 12.54 9.48 -2.68
N ILE A 87 12.30 9.82 -1.41
CA ILE A 87 13.27 10.56 -0.60
C ILE A 87 14.56 9.75 -0.44
N ALA A 88 14.50 8.42 -0.24
CA ALA A 88 15.69 7.58 -0.09
C ALA A 88 16.49 7.50 -1.39
N ILE A 89 15.80 7.42 -2.52
CA ILE A 89 16.42 7.53 -3.85
C ILE A 89 17.10 8.91 -4.01
N GLY A 90 16.42 9.97 -3.60
CA GLY A 90 16.96 11.34 -3.65
C GLY A 90 18.18 11.53 -2.76
N PHE A 91 18.18 10.97 -1.56
CA PHE A 91 19.36 10.96 -0.68
C PHE A 91 20.53 10.27 -1.34
N TYR A 92 20.33 9.10 -1.96
CA TYR A 92 21.39 8.37 -2.66
C TYR A 92 22.06 9.20 -3.78
N PHE A 93 21.27 9.85 -4.64
CA PHE A 93 21.83 10.65 -5.74
C PHE A 93 22.56 11.92 -5.25
N ASN A 94 22.20 12.44 -4.08
CA ASN A 94 22.88 13.61 -3.51
C ASN A 94 24.12 13.22 -2.67
N THR A 95 24.07 12.12 -1.92
CA THR A 95 25.20 11.68 -1.08
C THR A 95 26.38 11.18 -1.89
N THR A 96 26.15 10.56 -3.06
CA THR A 96 27.21 10.17 -4.00
C THR A 96 27.98 11.35 -4.61
N GLY A 97 27.49 12.59 -4.46
CA GLY A 97 28.14 13.80 -4.96
C GLY A 97 28.73 14.75 -3.90
N THR A 98 28.18 14.82 -2.68
CA THR A 98 28.51 15.92 -1.74
C THR A 98 28.54 15.59 -0.24
N ALA A 99 28.02 14.45 0.21
CA ALA A 99 27.93 14.13 1.64
C ALA A 99 28.60 12.79 1.93
N GLY A 100 29.84 12.85 2.42
CA GLY A 100 30.70 11.72 2.77
C GLY A 100 30.15 10.86 3.91
N PHE A 101 29.10 10.11 3.63
CA PHE A 101 28.79 8.91 4.40
C PHE A 101 29.81 7.84 4.01
N ASP A 102 30.78 7.58 4.89
CA ASP A 102 31.71 6.43 4.80
C ASP A 102 30.94 5.13 5.08
N LEU A 103 29.93 4.83 4.27
CA LEU A 103 29.27 3.54 4.26
C LEU A 103 30.07 2.59 3.35
N PRO A 104 30.33 1.35 3.79
CA PRO A 104 30.84 0.32 2.91
C PRO A 104 29.96 0.15 1.67
N ASP A 105 30.58 -0.09 0.51
CA ASP A 105 29.89 -0.25 -0.78
C ASP A 105 28.74 -1.27 -0.73
N TYR A 106 28.90 -2.35 0.04
CA TYR A 106 27.87 -3.37 0.17
C TYR A 106 26.62 -2.86 0.90
N LEU A 107 26.75 -1.97 1.91
CA LEU A 107 25.59 -1.38 2.59
C LEU A 107 24.87 -0.39 1.68
N LEU A 108 25.60 0.36 0.85
CA LEU A 108 25.00 1.25 -0.16
C LEU A 108 24.17 0.47 -1.19
N ILE A 109 24.66 -0.70 -1.63
CA ILE A 109 23.90 -1.57 -2.53
C ILE A 109 22.61 -2.05 -1.86
N VAL A 110 22.67 -2.50 -0.59
CA VAL A 110 21.47 -2.95 0.14
C VAL A 110 20.47 -1.80 0.32
N LEU A 111 20.94 -0.61 0.69
CA LEU A 111 20.11 0.59 0.80
C LEU A 111 19.40 0.91 -0.52
N ARG A 112 20.11 0.80 -1.65
CA ARG A 112 19.56 1.02 -2.98
C ARG A 112 18.47 0.03 -3.33
N VAL A 113 18.66 -1.25 -3.01
CA VAL A 113 17.63 -2.27 -3.24
C VAL A 113 16.38 -1.96 -2.42
N GLY A 114 16.52 -1.63 -1.13
CA GLY A 114 15.41 -1.20 -0.29
C GLY A 114 14.68 0.03 -0.83
N ALA A 115 15.44 1.06 -1.23
CA ALA A 115 14.90 2.30 -1.78
C ALA A 115 14.12 2.11 -3.10
N ILE A 116 14.42 1.09 -3.89
CA ILE A 116 13.69 0.74 -5.11
C ILE A 116 12.46 -0.13 -4.80
N LEU A 117 12.56 -1.02 -3.82
CA LEU A 117 11.45 -1.91 -3.44
C LEU A 117 10.31 -1.17 -2.75
N ALA A 118 10.60 -0.16 -1.93
CA ALA A 118 9.57 0.68 -1.31
C ALA A 118 8.58 1.32 -2.31
N PRO A 119 9.01 2.04 -3.36
CA PRO A 119 8.09 2.60 -4.35
C PRO A 119 7.40 1.52 -5.19
N ILE A 120 8.03 0.36 -5.43
CA ILE A 120 7.35 -0.77 -6.06
C ILE A 120 6.18 -1.24 -5.18
N ALA A 121 6.39 -1.43 -3.88
CA ALA A 121 5.33 -1.75 -2.92
C ALA A 121 4.23 -0.67 -2.91
N ALA A 122 4.62 0.61 -2.98
CA ALA A 122 3.67 1.72 -3.09
C ALA A 122 2.78 1.58 -4.33
N VAL A 123 3.33 1.24 -5.51
CA VAL A 123 2.53 1.04 -6.73
C VAL A 123 1.46 -0.02 -6.53
N PHE A 124 1.75 -1.12 -5.82
CA PHE A 124 0.71 -2.12 -5.50
C PHE A 124 -0.41 -1.53 -4.64
N HIS A 125 -0.08 -0.76 -3.59
CA HIS A 125 -1.09 -0.07 -2.78
C HIS A 125 -1.89 0.96 -3.58
N LEU A 126 -1.27 1.65 -4.56
CA LEU A 126 -1.98 2.55 -5.46
C LEU A 126 -3.01 1.80 -6.32
N VAL A 127 -2.63 0.66 -6.87
CA VAL A 127 -3.53 -0.17 -7.68
C VAL A 127 -4.69 -0.69 -6.83
N LEU A 128 -4.42 -1.12 -5.60
CA LEU A 128 -5.44 -1.53 -4.64
C LEU A 128 -6.40 -0.38 -4.31
N PHE A 129 -5.87 0.80 -4.02
CA PHE A 129 -6.64 2.02 -3.78
C PHE A 129 -7.56 2.36 -4.97
N VAL A 130 -7.03 2.38 -6.20
CA VAL A 130 -7.82 2.68 -7.41
C VAL A 130 -8.95 1.66 -7.59
N ARG A 131 -8.68 0.37 -7.34
CA ARG A 131 -9.72 -0.67 -7.41
C ARG A 131 -10.80 -0.47 -6.36
N ALA A 132 -10.42 -0.16 -5.11
CA ALA A 132 -11.36 0.16 -4.04
C ALA A 132 -12.21 1.41 -4.38
N CYS A 133 -11.61 2.45 -4.96
CA CYS A 133 -12.32 3.62 -5.47
C CYS A 133 -13.37 3.25 -6.51
N ILE A 134 -13.00 2.44 -7.52
CA ILE A 134 -13.90 2.01 -8.58
C ILE A 134 -15.09 1.24 -8.00
N HIS A 135 -14.82 0.29 -7.10
CA HIS A 135 -15.85 -0.50 -6.44
C HIS A 135 -16.83 0.38 -5.65
N MET A 136 -16.32 1.34 -4.87
CA MET A 136 -17.15 2.28 -4.12
C MET A 136 -18.00 3.17 -5.05
N HIS A 137 -17.44 3.64 -6.17
CA HIS A 137 -18.18 4.41 -7.15
C HIS A 137 -19.28 3.60 -7.84
N GLN A 138 -19.02 2.33 -8.15
CA GLN A 138 -20.01 1.41 -8.72
C GLN A 138 -21.17 1.18 -7.74
N ARG A 139 -20.86 0.83 -6.48
CA ARG A 139 -21.86 0.62 -5.43
C ARG A 139 -22.73 1.86 -5.20
N ARG A 140 -22.12 3.05 -5.20
CA ARG A 140 -22.85 4.32 -5.07
C ARG A 140 -23.76 4.60 -6.27
N ARG A 141 -23.35 4.24 -7.49
CA ARG A 141 -24.20 4.37 -8.69
C ARG A 141 -25.39 3.42 -8.64
N GLU A 142 -25.20 2.18 -8.20
CA GLU A 142 -26.27 1.20 -8.06
C GLU A 142 -27.30 1.61 -6.99
N GLY A 143 -26.84 2.08 -5.83
CA GLY A 143 -27.73 2.59 -4.78
C GLY A 143 -28.59 3.78 -5.24
N LYS A 144 -28.00 4.69 -6.03
CA LYS A 144 -28.76 5.82 -6.62
C LYS A 144 -29.84 5.34 -7.61
N LYS A 145 -29.54 4.34 -8.45
CA LYS A 145 -30.52 3.76 -9.38
C LYS A 145 -31.68 3.09 -8.63
N LEU A 146 -31.39 2.41 -7.52
CA LEU A 146 -32.40 1.74 -6.70
C LEU A 146 -33.32 2.77 -6.02
N ASN A 147 -32.75 3.83 -5.43
CA ASN A 147 -33.53 4.92 -4.83
C ASN A 147 -34.41 5.64 -5.85
N TYR A 148 -33.93 5.84 -7.08
CA TYR A 148 -34.74 6.43 -8.16
C TYR A 148 -35.96 5.56 -8.47
N LYS A 149 -35.78 4.24 -8.64
CA LYS A 149 -36.89 3.29 -8.89
C LYS A 149 -37.93 3.30 -7.77
N ILE A 150 -37.49 3.25 -6.50
CA ILE A 150 -38.40 3.30 -5.34
C ILE A 150 -39.18 4.62 -5.31
N SER A 151 -38.52 5.74 -5.62
CA SER A 151 -39.18 7.04 -5.69
C SER A 151 -40.18 7.16 -6.85
N GLU A 152 -40.00 6.39 -7.91
CA GLU A 152 -40.91 6.35 -9.06
C GLU A 152 -42.14 5.49 -8.76
N ASP A 153 -41.95 4.30 -8.18
CA ASP A 153 -43.05 3.41 -7.75
C ASP A 153 -43.95 4.07 -6.69
N ASN A 154 -43.39 4.87 -5.77
CA ASN A 154 -44.17 5.56 -4.73
C ASN A 154 -44.96 6.80 -5.22
N ARG A 155 -44.86 7.19 -6.50
CA ARG A 155 -45.63 8.31 -7.08
C ARG A 155 -46.93 7.87 -7.77
N ILE A 156 -47.17 6.57 -7.90
CA ILE A 156 -48.33 5.96 -8.56
C ILE A 156 -49.34 5.54 -7.50
#